data_AF-A0A8R1I1R9-F1
#
_entry.id   AF-A0A8R1I1R9-F1
#
_cell.length_a   1.000
_cell.length_b   1.000
_cell.length_c   1.000
_cell.angle_alpha   90.00
_cell.angle_beta   90.00
_cell.angle_gamma   90.00
#
_symmetry.space_group_name_H-M   'P 1'
#
loop_
_entity.id
_entity.type
_entity.pdbx_description
1 polymer ?
#
loop_
_entity_poly.entity_id
_entity_poly.type
_entity_poly.pdbx_seq_one_letter_code
_entity_poly.pdbx_strand_id
1 'polypeptide(L)'
;MESVESVTAQLNASGLSQSAIDGFSRLWTAAHGKIDHSNKEAVVAGVKALIGEISEFMKTQSEADQAIYNVIIEKKKAEFRAANGLPPQ
;
A
#
# COMPACT_ATOMS: atom_id res chain seq x y z
N MET A 1 11.38 -2.76 -4.43
CA MET A 1 10.00 -2.26 -4.26
C MET A 1 9.54 -1.69 -5.58
N GLU A 2 8.27 -1.89 -5.96
CA GLU A 2 7.68 -1.17 -7.08
C GLU A 2 7.69 0.34 -6.81
N SER A 3 7.91 1.16 -7.84
CA SER A 3 7.86 2.61 -7.72
C SER A 3 6.43 3.10 -7.44
N VAL A 4 6.31 4.25 -6.77
CA VAL A 4 5.03 4.97 -6.54
C VAL A 4 4.20 5.07 -7.81
N GLU A 5 4.85 5.37 -8.94
CA GLU A 5 4.20 5.55 -10.24
C GLU A 5 3.52 4.25 -10.73
N SER A 6 4.18 3.10 -10.58
CA SER A 6 3.61 1.79 -10.96
C SER A 6 2.40 1.46 -10.10
N VAL A 7 2.48 1.70 -8.80
CA VAL A 7 1.39 1.40 -7.88
C VAL A 7 0.23 2.37 -8.10
N THR A 8 0.52 3.65 -8.32
CA THR A 8 -0.48 4.69 -8.64
C THR A 8 -1.22 4.37 -9.94
N ALA A 9 -0.52 3.91 -10.98
CA ALA A 9 -1.15 3.49 -12.24
C ALA A 9 -2.10 2.29 -12.03
N GLN A 10 -1.72 1.33 -11.19
CA GLN A 10 -2.58 0.18 -10.84
C GLN A 10 -3.82 0.62 -10.05
N LEU A 11 -3.67 1.56 -9.11
CA LEU A 11 -4.79 2.12 -8.33
C LEU A 11 -5.78 2.86 -9.24
N ASN A 12 -5.26 3.68 -10.16
CA ASN A 12 -6.06 4.38 -11.16
C ASN A 12 -6.81 3.41 -12.08
N ALA A 13 -6.12 2.38 -12.60
CA ALA A 13 -6.72 1.35 -13.43
C ALA A 13 -7.80 0.53 -12.71
N SER A 14 -7.73 0.46 -11.37
CA SER A 14 -8.73 -0.22 -10.54
C SER A 14 -9.96 0.65 -10.24
N GLY A 15 -9.96 1.92 -10.66
CA GLY A 15 -11.09 2.83 -10.51
C GLY A 15 -11.12 3.59 -9.18
N LEU A 16 -10.01 3.66 -8.43
CA LEU A 16 -9.93 4.57 -7.29
C LEU A 16 -10.08 6.02 -7.74
N SER A 17 -10.72 6.82 -6.91
CA SER A 17 -10.81 8.26 -7.11
C SER A 17 -9.43 8.93 -7.06
N GLN A 18 -9.28 10.03 -7.80
CA GLN A 18 -8.03 10.78 -7.85
C GLN A 18 -7.62 11.29 -6.47
N SER A 19 -8.57 11.62 -5.59
CA SER A 19 -8.29 12.06 -4.21
C SER A 19 -7.67 10.94 -3.37
N ALA A 20 -8.20 9.72 -3.49
CA ALA A 20 -7.65 8.55 -2.81
C ALA A 20 -6.25 8.19 -3.34
N ILE A 21 -6.03 8.32 -4.65
CA ILE A 21 -4.73 8.12 -5.30
C ILE A 21 -3.69 9.16 -4.84
N ASP A 22 -4.06 10.44 -4.78
CA ASP A 22 -3.18 11.51 -4.31
C ASP A 22 -2.76 11.28 -2.85
N GLY A 23 -3.73 10.92 -1.99
CA GLY A 23 -3.47 10.59 -0.59
C GLY A 23 -2.56 9.37 -0.43
N PHE A 24 -2.82 8.31 -1.19
CA PHE A 24 -1.95 7.13 -1.25
C PHE A 24 -0.52 7.50 -1.64
N SER A 25 -0.34 8.24 -2.73
CA SER A 25 0.98 8.60 -3.28
C SER A 25 1.79 9.42 -2.29
N ARG A 26 1.15 10.35 -1.57
CA ARG A 26 1.78 11.14 -0.50
C ARG A 26 2.21 10.27 0.67
N LEU A 27 1.34 9.39 1.17
CA LEU A 27 1.65 8.48 2.27
C LEU A 27 2.78 7.51 1.90
N TRP A 28 2.72 6.94 0.70
CA TRP A 28 3.77 6.08 0.20
C TRP A 28 5.11 6.81 0.13
N THR A 29 5.14 8.00 -0.46
CA THR A 29 6.38 8.79 -0.58
C THR A 29 6.95 9.15 0.80
N ALA A 30 6.07 9.55 1.73
CA ALA A 30 6.46 9.91 3.09
C ALA A 30 7.01 8.70 3.88
N ALA A 31 6.46 7.50 3.67
CA ALA A 31 6.92 6.30 4.33
C ALA A 31 8.15 5.68 3.66
N HIS A 32 8.25 5.70 2.34
CA HIS A 32 9.38 5.10 1.61
C HIS A 32 10.72 5.73 2.02
N GLY A 33 10.75 7.02 2.36
CA GLY A 33 11.94 7.66 2.92
C GLY A 33 12.28 7.27 4.37
N LYS A 34 11.38 6.57 5.06
CA LYS A 34 11.51 6.16 6.47
C LYS A 34 11.64 4.65 6.65
N ILE A 35 11.39 3.85 5.62
CA ILE A 35 11.55 2.40 5.69
C ILE A 35 13.04 2.11 5.82
N ASP A 36 13.43 1.43 6.90
CA ASP A 36 14.78 0.93 7.06
C ASP A 36 14.95 -0.31 6.15
N HIS A 37 15.89 -0.21 5.21
CA HIS A 37 16.22 -1.26 4.26
C HIS A 37 17.43 -2.10 4.70
N SER A 38 17.90 -1.93 5.94
CA SER A 38 19.10 -2.57 6.46
C SER A 38 18.91 -4.07 6.67
N ASN A 39 17.68 -4.50 6.99
CA ASN A 39 17.32 -5.91 7.08
C ASN A 39 15.86 -6.16 6.69
N LYS A 40 15.55 -7.43 6.44
CA LYS A 40 14.23 -7.87 5.95
C LYS A 40 13.11 -7.64 6.97
N GLU A 41 13.36 -7.79 8.26
CA GLU A 41 12.36 -7.57 9.30
C GLU A 41 11.97 -6.10 9.41
N ALA A 42 12.95 -5.20 9.31
CA ALA A 42 12.74 -3.76 9.31
C ALA A 42 11.95 -3.31 8.08
N VAL A 43 12.24 -3.86 6.90
CA VAL A 43 11.44 -3.64 5.68
C VAL A 43 10.00 -4.13 5.87
N VAL A 44 9.80 -5.34 6.39
CA VAL A 44 8.46 -5.90 6.64
C VAL A 44 7.68 -5.05 7.63
N ALA A 45 8.32 -4.60 8.72
CA ALA A 45 7.71 -3.72 9.71
C ALA A 45 7.32 -2.36 9.10
N GLY A 46 8.22 -1.74 8.33
CA GLY A 46 7.98 -0.47 7.65
C GLY A 46 6.85 -0.56 6.62
N VAL A 47 6.81 -1.61 5.81
CA VAL A 47 5.71 -1.85 4.86
C VAL A 47 4.39 -2.09 5.60
N LYS A 48 4.40 -2.85 6.71
CA LYS A 48 3.19 -3.08 7.50
C LYS A 48 2.65 -1.79 8.10
N ALA A 49 3.52 -0.91 8.60
CA ALA A 49 3.16 0.41 9.10
C ALA A 49 2.52 1.27 7.99
N LEU A 50 3.17 1.35 6.82
CA LEU A 50 2.65 2.06 5.66
C LEU A 50 1.24 1.58 5.24
N ILE A 51 1.04 0.26 5.16
CA ILE A 51 -0.27 -0.31 4.84
C ILE A 51 -1.32 0.11 5.89
N GLY A 52 -0.93 0.19 7.17
CA GLY A 52 -1.77 0.69 8.26
C GLY A 52 -2.19 2.14 8.04
N GLU A 53 -1.23 3.04 7.82
CA GLU A 53 -1.49 4.46 7.59
C GLU A 53 -2.40 4.70 6.38
N ILE A 54 -2.15 4.00 5.27
CA ILE A 54 -3.00 4.10 4.08
C ILE A 54 -4.40 3.55 4.37
N SER A 55 -4.51 2.44 5.10
CA SER A 55 -5.81 1.87 5.48
C SER A 55 -6.61 2.83 6.37
N GLU A 56 -5.95 3.52 7.30
CA GLU A 56 -6.59 4.57 8.12
C GLU A 56 -7.04 5.75 7.28
N PHE A 57 -6.20 6.24 6.37
CA PHE A 57 -6.58 7.27 5.41
C PHE A 57 -7.78 6.83 4.55
N MET A 58 -7.78 5.60 4.05
CA MET A 58 -8.84 5.12 3.14
C MET A 58 -10.21 5.08 3.83
N LYS A 59 -10.28 4.88 5.15
CA LYS A 59 -11.54 4.98 5.92
C LYS A 59 -12.21 6.35 5.82
N THR A 60 -11.46 7.40 5.47
CA THR A 60 -11.98 8.76 5.26
C THR A 60 -12.52 8.97 3.84
N GLN A 61 -12.23 8.05 2.92
CA GLN A 61 -12.67 8.10 1.53
C GLN A 61 -14.05 7.44 1.37
N SER A 62 -14.64 7.55 0.18
CA SER A 62 -15.94 6.96 -0.14
C SER A 62 -15.95 5.43 0.04
N GLU A 63 -17.11 4.84 0.35
CA GLU A 63 -17.25 3.37 0.48
C GLU A 63 -16.80 2.62 -0.77
N ALA A 64 -17.03 3.19 -1.96
CA ALA A 64 -16.54 2.64 -3.23
C ALA A 64 -15.00 2.58 -3.29
N ASP A 65 -14.32 3.66 -2.89
CA ASP A 65 -12.85 3.70 -2.84
C ASP A 65 -12.30 2.73 -1.80
N GLN A 66 -12.96 2.62 -0.65
CA GLN A 66 -12.61 1.64 0.40
C GLN A 66 -12.70 0.21 -0.12
N ALA A 67 -13.79 -0.14 -0.82
CA ALA A 67 -13.97 -1.47 -1.38
C ALA A 67 -12.90 -1.80 -2.43
N ILE A 68 -12.63 -0.87 -3.36
CA ILE A 68 -11.60 -1.05 -4.38
C ILE A 68 -10.22 -1.19 -3.74
N TYR A 69 -9.88 -0.30 -2.80
CA TYR A 69 -8.61 -0.36 -2.07
C TYR A 69 -8.42 -1.69 -1.33
N ASN A 70 -9.46 -2.18 -0.65
CA ASN A 70 -9.40 -3.45 0.09
C ASN A 70 -9.07 -4.64 -0.83
N VAL A 71 -9.64 -4.69 -2.03
CA VAL A 71 -9.31 -5.75 -3.01
C VAL A 71 -7.84 -5.66 -3.43
N ILE A 72 -7.34 -4.46 -3.68
CA ILE A 72 -5.95 -4.23 -4.13
C ILE A 72 -4.95 -4.55 -3.02
N ILE A 73 -5.22 -4.09 -1.79
CA ILE A 73 -4.29 -4.24 -0.68
C ILE A 73 -4.16 -5.70 -0.25
N GLU A 74 -5.24 -6.48 -0.31
CA GLU A 74 -5.18 -7.92 -0.02
C GLU A 74 -4.31 -8.65 -1.05
N LYS A 75 -4.45 -8.31 -2.35
CA LYS A 75 -3.57 -8.84 -3.40
C LYS A 75 -2.10 -8.45 -3.14
N LYS A 76 -1.82 -7.17 -2.87
CA LYS A 76 -0.45 -6.69 -2.62
C LYS A 76 0.15 -7.28 -1.35
N LYS A 77 -0.63 -7.49 -0.29
CA LYS A 77 -0.19 -8.21 0.92
C LYS A 77 0.20 -9.65 0.59
N ALA A 78 -0.59 -10.36 -0.21
CA ALA A 78 -0.28 -11.72 -0.63
C ALA A 78 1.01 -11.77 -1.48
N GLU A 79 1.15 -10.87 -2.46
CA GLU A 79 2.37 -10.74 -3.28
C GLU A 79 3.60 -10.43 -2.41
N PHE A 80 3.48 -9.48 -1.48
CA PHE A 80 4.56 -9.13 -0.55
C PHE A 80 4.96 -10.31 0.34
N ARG A 81 4.00 -11.07 0.85
CA ARG A 81 4.28 -12.28 1.65
C ARG A 81 4.99 -13.34 0.82
N ALA A 82 4.49 -13.63 -0.38
CA ALA A 82 5.11 -14.59 -1.29
C ALA A 82 6.55 -14.20 -1.64
N ALA A 83 6.79 -12.92 -1.98
CA ALA A 83 8.12 -12.40 -2.28
C ALA A 83 9.08 -12.45 -1.07
N ASN A 84 8.54 -12.42 0.15
CA ASN A 84 9.32 -12.46 1.38
C ASN A 84 9.29 -13.83 2.08
N GLY A 85 8.74 -14.88 1.47
CA GLY A 85 8.64 -16.20 2.09
C GLY A 85 7.89 -16.20 3.43
N LEU A 86 6.97 -15.25 3.62
CA LEU A 86 6.11 -15.17 4.80
C LEU A 86 4.93 -16.13 4.63
N PRO A 87 4.48 -16.81 5.70
CA PRO A 87 3.34 -17.72 5.62
C PRO A 87 2.05 -16.98 5.22
N PRO A 88 1.10 -17.66 4.54
CA PRO A 88 -0.26 -17.16 4.39
C PRO A 88 -0.89 -16.99 5.77
N GLN A 89 -1.77 -15.99 5.92
CA GLN A 89 -2.56 -15.79 7.14
C GLN A 89 -3.99 -16.19 6.86
#